data_AF-A0A1F9BG46-F1
#
_entry.id   AF-A0A1F9BG46-F1
#
_cell.length_a   1.000
_cell.length_b   1.000
_cell.length_c   1.000
_cell.angle_alpha   90.00
_cell.angle_beta   90.00
_cell.angle_gamma   90.00
#
_symmetry.space_group_name_H-M   'P 1'
#
loop_
_entity.id
_entity.type
_entity.pdbx_description
1 polymer ?
#
loop_
_entity_poly.entity_id
_entity_poly.type
_entity_poly.pdbx_seq_one_letter_code
_entity_poly.pdbx_strand_id
1 'polypeptide(L)'
;MDLAVEYEISEALDLVGNIGVETNKDRASDTPPAFLLGGIVSIFSNHLAVDFGVRYRLTKPETDWAFLAGITLRFYCALNGIRKILHNNVSRS
;
A
#
# COMPACT_ATOMS: atom_id res chain seq x y z
N MET A 1 5.89 13.66 9.04
CA MET A 1 7.06 12.92 8.53
C MET A 1 6.88 11.46 8.86
N ASP A 2 7.15 10.57 7.93
CA ASP A 2 6.98 9.13 8.09
C ASP A 2 8.14 8.36 7.45
N LEU A 3 8.34 7.13 7.91
CA LEU A 3 9.36 6.20 7.45
C LEU A 3 8.68 4.86 7.21
N ALA A 4 8.68 4.43 5.96
CA ALA A 4 8.18 3.13 5.54
C ALA A 4 9.34 2.19 5.18
N VAL A 5 9.18 0.92 5.53
CA VAL A 5 10.07 -0.17 5.17
C VAL A 5 9.24 -1.34 4.65
N GLU A 6 9.75 -1.98 3.63
CA GLU A 6 9.21 -3.20 3.05
C GLU A 6 10.34 -4.23 3.00
N TYR A 7 10.03 -5.48 3.34
CA TYR A 7 10.97 -6.58 3.36
C TYR A 7 10.33 -7.82 2.74
N GLU A 8 10.90 -8.27 1.63
CA GLU A 8 10.49 -9.51 0.97
C GLU A 8 10.94 -10.70 1.81
N ILE A 9 9.97 -11.45 2.36
CA ILE A 9 10.26 -12.69 3.08
C ILE A 9 10.39 -13.84 2.07
N SER A 10 9.54 -13.85 1.05
CA SER A 10 9.49 -14.84 -0.02
C SER A 10 8.66 -14.30 -1.19
N GLU A 11 8.68 -14.97 -2.34
CA GLU A 11 7.87 -14.61 -3.52
C GLU A 11 6.35 -14.50 -3.26
N ALA A 12 5.86 -15.12 -2.17
CA ALA A 12 4.45 -15.12 -1.81
C ALA A 12 4.11 -14.19 -0.62
N LEU A 13 5.10 -13.57 0.03
CA LEU A 13 4.89 -12.83 1.27
C LEU A 13 5.91 -11.70 1.47
N ASP A 14 5.37 -10.49 1.62
CA ASP A 14 6.12 -9.29 1.99
C ASP A 14 5.71 -8.81 3.38
N LEU A 15 6.67 -8.27 4.13
CA LEU A 15 6.45 -7.59 5.40
C LEU A 15 6.55 -6.09 5.19
N VAL A 16 5.59 -5.34 5.71
CA VAL A 16 5.59 -3.88 5.64
C VAL A 16 5.53 -3.26 7.03
N GLY A 17 6.29 -2.20 7.21
CA GLY A 17 6.29 -1.38 8.42
C GLY A 17 6.27 0.09 8.06
N ASN A 18 5.47 0.90 8.75
CA ASN A 18 5.50 2.35 8.60
C ASN A 18 5.36 3.01 9.97
N ILE A 19 6.26 3.94 10.30
CA ILE A 19 6.19 4.76 11.50
C ILE A 19 6.19 6.23 11.10
N GLY A 20 5.29 7.02 11.68
CA GLY A 20 5.20 8.42 11.31
C GLY A 20 4.57 9.32 12.35
N VAL A 21 4.80 10.62 12.15
CA VAL A 21 4.21 11.71 12.90
C VAL A 21 3.41 12.56 11.91
N GLU A 22 2.12 12.66 12.17
CA GLU A 22 1.17 13.48 11.43
C GLU A 22 1.13 14.90 12.02
N THR A 23 0.93 15.90 11.16
CA THR A 23 0.75 17.28 11.60
C THR A 23 -0.68 17.47 12.07
N ASN A 24 -0.84 17.98 13.29
CA ASN A 24 -2.15 18.20 13.88
C ASN A 24 -2.96 19.24 13.06
N LYS A 25 -4.18 18.89 12.63
CA LYS A 25 -5.12 19.87 12.05
C LYS A 25 -5.88 20.64 13.13
N ASP A 26 -5.87 20.14 14.36
CA ASP A 26 -6.57 20.75 15.48
C ASP A 26 -5.62 21.65 16.29
N ARG A 27 -6.01 22.91 16.49
CA ARG A 27 -5.23 23.92 17.24
C ARG A 27 -5.29 23.70 18.75
N ALA A 28 -6.12 22.77 19.24
CA ALA A 28 -6.34 22.52 20.66
C ALA A 28 -5.45 21.39 21.24
N SER A 29 -4.66 20.70 20.43
CA SER A 29 -3.81 19.59 20.87
C SER A 29 -2.34 19.86 20.57
N ASP A 30 -1.58 20.15 21.62
CA ASP A 30 -0.14 20.47 21.56
C ASP A 30 0.75 19.26 21.22
N THR A 31 0.19 18.05 21.17
CA THR A 31 0.96 16.84 20.89
C THR A 31 0.69 16.34 19.46
N PRO A 32 1.68 16.36 18.55
CA PRO A 32 1.49 15.86 17.21
C PRO A 32 1.17 14.35 17.22
N PRO A 33 0.13 13.91 16.49
CA PRO A 33 -0.26 12.50 16.46
C PRO A 33 0.83 11.64 15.80
N ALA A 34 1.32 10.63 16.52
CA ALA A 34 2.27 9.65 16.01
C ALA A 34 1.57 8.30 15.81
N PHE A 35 2.02 7.53 14.82
CA PHE A 35 1.47 6.23 14.50
C PHE A 35 2.58 5.22 14.18
N LEU A 36 2.27 3.96 14.43
CA LEU A 36 3.01 2.80 13.97
C LEU A 36 2.06 1.89 13.21
N LEU A 37 2.50 1.40 12.06
CA LEU A 37 1.78 0.46 11.20
C LEU A 37 2.71 -0.72 10.95
N GLY A 38 2.20 -1.92 11.15
CA GLY A 38 2.86 -3.15 10.70
C GLY A 38 1.86 -3.99 9.94
N GLY A 39 2.31 -4.67 8.89
CA GLY A 39 1.45 -5.52 8.10
C GLY A 39 2.22 -6.52 7.25
N ILE A 40 1.47 -7.39 6.61
CA ILE A 40 1.95 -8.38 5.66
C ILE A 40 1.15 -8.25 4.37
N VAL A 41 1.79 -8.57 3.26
CA VAL A 41 1.17 -8.65 1.94
C VAL A 41 1.39 -10.06 1.42
N SER A 42 0.31 -10.81 1.26
CA SER A 42 0.32 -12.16 0.69
C SER A 42 0.01 -12.10 -0.80
N ILE A 43 0.92 -12.57 -1.62
CA ILE A 43 0.78 -12.61 -3.08
C ILE A 43 0.23 -13.99 -3.47
N PHE A 44 -1.02 -14.03 -3.93
CA PHE A 44 -1.66 -15.27 -4.39
C PHE A 44 -1.40 -15.55 -5.87
N SER A 45 -1.28 -14.49 -6.67
CA SER A 45 -0.92 -14.58 -8.08
C SER A 45 -0.43 -13.22 -8.59
N ASN A 46 0.13 -13.18 -9.81
CA ASN A 46 0.52 -11.94 -10.48
C ASN A 46 -0.61 -10.89 -10.62
N HIS A 47 -1.87 -11.30 -10.41
CA HIS A 47 -3.06 -10.47 -10.53
C HIS A 47 -3.78 -10.21 -9.21
N LEU A 48 -3.40 -10.91 -8.13
CA LEU A 48 -4.10 -10.90 -6.85
C LEU A 48 -3.11 -10.92 -5.69
N ALA A 49 -3.19 -9.92 -4.83
CA ALA A 49 -2.56 -9.89 -3.53
C ALA A 49 -3.59 -9.49 -2.46
N VAL A 50 -3.36 -9.93 -1.22
CA VAL A 50 -4.18 -9.56 -0.06
C VAL A 50 -3.23 -9.03 1.00
N ASP A 51 -3.57 -7.92 1.62
CA ASP A 51 -2.78 -7.29 2.66
C ASP A 51 -3.55 -7.26 3.98
N PHE A 52 -2.82 -7.44 5.07
CA PHE A 52 -3.33 -7.37 6.43
C PHE A 52 -2.37 -6.54 7.27
N GLY A 53 -2.90 -5.60 8.06
CA GLY A 53 -2.08 -4.75 8.91
C GLY A 53 -2.78 -4.31 10.18
N VAL A 54 -1.97 -3.88 11.13
CA VAL A 54 -2.42 -3.27 12.38
C VAL A 54 -1.77 -1.91 12.50
N ARG A 55 -2.59 -0.87 12.68
CA ARG A 55 -2.15 0.48 12.96
C ARG A 55 -2.41 0.83 14.42
N TYR A 56 -1.37 1.28 15.09
CA TYR A 56 -1.38 1.74 16.47
C TYR A 56 -1.15 3.25 16.51
N ARG A 57 -2.05 4.02 17.14
CA ARG A 57 -1.79 5.43 17.46
C ARG A 57 -0.97 5.53 18.75
N LEU A 58 0.17 6.21 18.67
CA LEU A 58 1.10 6.44 19.79
C LEU A 58 0.71 7.64 20.65
N THR A 59 -0.20 8.51 20.19
CA THR A 59 -0.60 9.74 20.89
C THR A 59 -2.06 9.68 21.39
N LYS A 60 -2.26 10.14 22.64
CA LYS A 60 -3.52 10.14 23.43
C LYS A 60 -4.55 11.18 22.92
N PRO A 61 -5.87 11.02 23.18
CA PRO A 61 -6.45 10.66 24.49
C PRO A 61 -6.62 9.16 24.76
N GLU A 62 -6.87 8.35 23.74
CA GLU A 62 -7.21 6.93 23.87
C GLU A 62 -6.34 6.07 22.94
N THR A 63 -6.00 4.86 23.39
CA THR A 63 -5.22 3.91 22.61
C THR A 63 -6.08 3.37 21.46
N ASP A 64 -6.00 4.03 20.31
CA ASP A 64 -6.72 3.61 19.10
C ASP A 64 -5.90 2.60 18.31
N TRP A 65 -6.43 1.38 18.19
CA TRP A 65 -5.93 0.37 17.26
C TRP A 65 -6.89 0.27 16.08
N ALA A 66 -6.34 0.14 14.88
CA ALA A 66 -7.11 -0.13 13.68
C ALA A 66 -6.55 -1.38 13.00
N PHE A 67 -7.46 -2.29 12.63
CA PHE A 67 -7.14 -3.40 11.75
C PHE A 67 -7.39 -2.96 10.31
N LEU A 68 -6.44 -3.29 9.43
CA LEU A 68 -6.47 -3.01 8.01
C LEU A 68 -6.48 -4.34 7.28
N ALA A 69 -7.40 -4.49 6.33
CA ALA A 69 -7.43 -5.62 5.42
C ALA A 69 -7.76 -5.10 4.02
N GLY A 70 -6.94 -5.46 3.05
CA GLY A 70 -7.03 -4.99 1.67
C GLY A 70 -6.90 -6.13 0.68
N ILE A 71 -7.47 -5.91 -0.51
CA ILE A 71 -7.31 -6.81 -1.65
C ILE A 71 -6.83 -5.96 -2.82
N THR A 72 -5.70 -6.35 -3.39
CA THR A 72 -5.12 -5.71 -4.57
C THR A 72 -5.35 -6.59 -5.80
N LEU A 73 -6.12 -6.09 -6.76
CA LEU A 73 -6.34 -6.71 -8.05
C LEU A 73 -5.56 -5.95 -9.13
N ARG A 74 -4.60 -6.62 -9.77
CA ARG A 74 -3.84 -6.06 -10.91
C ARG A 74 -4.48 -6.51 -12.21
N PHE A 75 -5.15 -5.59 -12.90
CA PHE A 75 -5.73 -5.86 -14.21
C PHE A 75 -4.71 -5.60 -15.32
N TYR A 76 -3.98 -6.62 -15.74
CA TYR A 76 -3.23 -6.59 -16.99
C TYR A 76 -4.19 -6.85 -18.15
N CYS A 77 -5.04 -5.87 -18.49
CA CYS A 77 -5.91 -5.95 -19.65
C CYS A 77 -5.57 -4.85 -20.68
N ALA A 78 -5.22 -5.30 -21.90
CA ALA A 78 -5.40 -4.59 -23.18
C ALA A 78 -4.32 -3.67 -23.80
N LEU A 79 -3.03 -3.68 -23.43
CA LEU A 79 -2.01 -2.93 -24.22
C LEU A 79 -1.29 -3.75 -25.31
N ASN A 80 -1.23 -5.08 -25.20
CA ASN A 80 -0.60 -5.91 -26.24
C ASN A 80 -1.44 -6.06 -27.52
N GLY A 81 -2.76 -5.85 -27.44
CA GLY A 81 -3.65 -5.85 -28.61
C GLY A 81 -3.53 -4.58 -29.46
N ILE A 82 -3.44 -3.41 -28.82
CA ILE A 82 -3.38 -2.10 -29.49
C ILE A 82 -2.04 -1.92 -30.22
N ARG A 83 -0.93 -2.40 -29.64
CA ARG A 83 0.40 -2.36 -30.27
C ARG A 83 0.46 -3.14 -31.59
N LYS A 84 -0.31 -4.22 -31.71
CA LYS A 84 -0.38 -5.04 -32.94
C LYS A 84 -1.17 -4.34 -34.06
N ILE A 85 -2.14 -3.49 -33.71
CA ILE A 85 -2.93 -2.71 -34.67
C ILE A 85 -2.13 -1.50 -35.17
N LEU A 86 -1.37 -0.82 -34.30
CA LEU A 86 -0.55 0.33 -34.70
C LEU A 86 0.60 -0.06 -35.65
N HIS A 87 1.31 -1.17 -35.37
CA HIS A 87 2.41 -1.61 -36.24
C HIS A 87 1.95 -2.06 -37.63
N ASN A 88 0.72 -2.58 -37.76
CA ASN A 88 0.20 -3.05 -39.05
C ASN A 88 -0.27 -1.91 -39.98
N ASN A 89 -0.50 -0.71 -39.43
CA ASN A 89 -0.92 0.46 -40.20
C ASN A 89 0.26 1.30 -40.72
N VAL A 90 1.44 1.22 -40.06
CA VAL A 90 2.65 1.94 -40.48
C VAL A 90 3.38 1.24 -41.65
N SER A 91 3.13 -0.04 -41.90
CA SER A 91 3.73 -0.78 -43.02
C SER A 91 2.93 -0.70 -44.33
N ARG A 92 1.82 0.05 -44.36
CA ARG A 92 0.93 0.18 -45.53
C ARG A 92 0.86 1.60 -46.11
N SER A 93 1.80 2.48 -45.75
CA SER A 93 1.97 3.81 -46.36
C SER A 93 3.21 3.88 -47.22
#